data_AF-A0A7W1VUQ7-F1
#
_entry.id   AF-A0A7W1VUQ7-F1
#
_cell.length_a   1.000
_cell.length_b   1.000
_cell.length_c   1.000
_cell.angle_alpha   90.00
_cell.angle_beta   90.00
_cell.angle_gamma   90.00
#
_symmetry.space_group_name_H-M   'P 1'
#
loop_
_entity.id
_entity.type
_entity.pdbx_description
1 polymer ?
#
loop_
_entity_poly.entity_id
_entity_poly.type
_entity_poly.pdbx_seq_one_letter_code
_entity_poly.pdbx_strand_id
1 'polypeptide(L)'
;MSIQLLFWVLVGLFILFSVSVAFVEKQHIRDLVPLTPDRSIQWSPYFKAMNEAAERLGFVHAGIFVQDRKSRMYQAHMAIWISPEGHSLLRISGGTTAGIEIKRTWLTSFVEPNRIIETTDESGMADLSGYTDRKWLLNAGLDEMVACHIDRLAKYPEAKRHFPVNQALAACEAMRAMTVAQMQKLGLASFINAERTIWKHTLKGAWLNYAKGFRGQLKEGKAQMKRMDLKRPGAK
;
A
#
# COMPACT_ATOMS: atom_id res chain seq x y z
N MET A 1 -15.62 -29.25 -26.53
CA MET A 1 -15.83 -28.04 -25.68
C MET A 1 -15.49 -26.82 -26.52
N SER A 2 -16.38 -25.83 -26.67
CA SER A 2 -16.08 -24.64 -27.48
C SER A 2 -15.00 -23.77 -26.82
N ILE A 3 -14.24 -23.01 -27.62
CA ILE A 3 -13.21 -22.07 -27.14
C ILE A 3 -13.81 -21.06 -26.15
N GLN A 4 -15.05 -20.60 -26.40
CA GLN A 4 -15.78 -19.71 -25.50
C GLN A 4 -16.05 -20.34 -24.13
N LEU A 5 -16.48 -21.61 -24.10
CA LEU A 5 -16.72 -22.32 -22.85
C LEU A 5 -15.42 -22.49 -22.05
N LEU A 6 -14.32 -22.87 -22.72
CA LEU A 6 -12.99 -22.96 -22.09
C LEU A 6 -12.55 -21.63 -21.48
N PHE A 7 -12.72 -20.51 -22.21
CA PHE A 7 -12.39 -19.19 -21.72
C PHE A 7 -13.14 -18.84 -20.43
N TRP A 8 -14.46 -19.06 -20.39
CA TRP A 8 -15.25 -18.78 -19.20
C TRP A 8 -14.90 -19.68 -18.02
N VAL A 9 -14.57 -20.95 -18.27
CA VAL A 9 -14.05 -21.86 -17.23
C VAL A 9 -12.75 -21.33 -16.63
N LEU A 10 -11.80 -20.90 -17.47
CA LEU A 10 -10.52 -20.35 -17.00
C LEU A 10 -10.71 -19.07 -16.18
N VAL A 11 -11.59 -18.17 -16.63
CA VAL A 11 -11.94 -16.95 -15.87
C VAL A 11 -12.57 -17.32 -14.52
N GLY A 12 -13.50 -18.28 -14.49
CA GLY A 12 -14.11 -18.76 -13.26
C GLY A 12 -13.09 -19.34 -12.27
N LEU A 13 -12.17 -20.17 -12.75
CA LEU A 13 -11.09 -20.73 -11.95
C LEU A 13 -10.16 -19.66 -11.39
N PHE A 14 -9.80 -18.64 -12.19
CA PHE A 14 -8.98 -17.53 -11.74
C PHE A 14 -9.65 -16.70 -10.64
N ILE A 15 -10.95 -16.43 -10.77
CA ILE A 15 -11.75 -15.74 -9.74
C ILE A 15 -11.74 -16.55 -8.46
N LEU A 16 -12.06 -17.85 -8.56
CA LEU A 16 -12.11 -18.75 -7.41
C LEU A 16 -10.76 -18.82 -6.70
N PHE A 17 -9.67 -18.95 -7.46
CA PHE A 17 -8.31 -18.93 -6.92
C PHE A 17 -8.01 -17.63 -6.17
N SER A 18 -8.28 -16.48 -6.79
CA SER A 18 -8.02 -15.16 -6.20
C SER A 18 -8.79 -14.94 -4.89
N VAL A 19 -10.07 -15.31 -4.87
CA VAL A 19 -10.91 -15.21 -3.67
C VAL A 19 -10.44 -16.19 -2.59
N SER A 20 -10.04 -17.40 -2.97
CA SER A 20 -9.52 -18.40 -2.04
C SER A 20 -8.22 -17.93 -1.39
N VAL A 21 -7.27 -17.39 -2.17
CA VAL A 21 -6.03 -16.80 -1.63
C VAL A 21 -6.36 -15.68 -0.66
N ALA A 22 -7.19 -14.71 -1.04
CA ALA A 22 -7.56 -13.59 -0.17
C ALA A 22 -8.26 -14.04 1.12
N PHE A 23 -9.00 -15.15 1.10
CA PHE A 23 -9.68 -15.71 2.26
C PHE A 23 -8.73 -16.43 3.23
N VAL A 24 -7.70 -17.12 2.72
CA VAL A 24 -6.75 -17.87 3.56
C VAL A 24 -5.53 -17.06 3.97
N GLU A 25 -5.19 -16.01 3.22
CA GLU A 25 -4.01 -15.20 3.46
C GLU A 25 -4.09 -14.47 4.80
N LYS A 26 -3.01 -14.61 5.58
CA LYS A 26 -2.86 -13.96 6.90
C LYS A 26 -2.11 -12.65 6.73
N GLN A 27 -2.74 -11.58 7.18
CA GLN A 27 -2.21 -10.22 7.15
C GLN A 27 -1.82 -9.77 8.55
N HIS A 28 -0.61 -9.27 8.70
CA HIS A 28 -0.07 -8.81 9.99
C HIS A 28 -0.18 -7.29 10.08
N ILE A 29 -0.68 -6.73 11.16
CA ILE A 29 -0.68 -5.28 11.38
C ILE A 29 0.74 -4.79 11.67
N ARG A 30 1.47 -5.55 12.48
CA ARG A 30 2.86 -5.31 12.85
C ARG A 30 3.73 -6.40 12.24
N ASP A 31 4.43 -6.08 11.16
CA ASP A 31 5.38 -7.00 10.53
C ASP A 31 6.69 -6.33 10.14
N LEU A 32 6.88 -5.07 10.51
CA LEU A 32 8.07 -4.30 10.24
C LEU A 32 8.84 -4.07 11.54
N VAL A 33 10.15 -4.26 11.49
CA VAL A 33 11.09 -3.92 12.56
C VAL A 33 12.16 -2.98 12.01
N PRO A 34 12.78 -2.13 12.85
CA PRO A 34 13.89 -1.29 12.41
C PRO A 34 15.00 -2.14 11.76
N LEU A 35 15.58 -1.62 10.67
CA LEU A 35 16.74 -2.23 10.05
C LEU A 35 17.93 -2.22 11.02
N THR A 36 18.47 -3.39 11.32
CA THR A 36 19.68 -3.53 12.14
C THR A 36 20.95 -3.38 11.27
N PRO A 37 22.06 -2.83 11.80
CA PRO A 37 23.27 -2.55 11.02
C PRO A 37 23.93 -3.79 10.39
N ASP A 38 23.73 -4.97 10.97
CA ASP A 38 24.28 -6.25 10.52
C ASP A 38 23.52 -6.84 9.31
N ARG A 39 22.32 -6.34 9.02
CA ARG A 39 21.48 -6.86 7.93
C ARG A 39 21.79 -6.14 6.62
N SER A 40 22.52 -6.81 5.73
CA SER A 40 22.75 -6.32 4.37
C SER A 40 21.47 -6.42 3.52
N ILE A 41 21.14 -5.33 2.82
CA ILE A 41 19.99 -5.27 1.90
C ILE A 41 20.44 -4.71 0.57
N GLN A 42 20.08 -5.42 -0.50
CA GLN A 42 20.23 -4.92 -1.85
C GLN A 42 19.03 -4.02 -2.19
N TRP A 43 19.28 -2.72 -2.27
CA TRP A 43 18.28 -1.74 -2.67
C TRP A 43 18.03 -1.79 -4.17
N SER A 44 16.76 -1.88 -4.57
CA SER A 44 16.39 -1.80 -5.98
C SER A 44 16.65 -0.39 -6.53
N PRO A 45 16.87 -0.23 -7.85
CA PRO A 45 17.02 1.08 -8.47
C PRO A 45 15.83 2.02 -8.20
N TYR A 46 14.62 1.47 -8.20
CA TYR A 46 13.40 2.20 -7.85
C TYR A 46 13.45 2.74 -6.42
N PHE A 47 13.82 1.89 -5.46
CA PHE A 47 13.89 2.29 -4.06
C PHE A 47 14.88 3.43 -3.86
N LYS A 48 16.08 3.33 -4.45
CA LYS A 48 17.08 4.40 -4.39
C LYS A 48 16.55 5.72 -4.99
N ALA A 49 16.05 5.67 -6.22
CA ALA A 49 15.56 6.85 -6.92
C ALA A 49 14.43 7.59 -6.16
N MET A 50 13.50 6.84 -5.54
CA MET A 50 12.43 7.44 -4.75
C MET A 50 12.91 8.05 -3.44
N ASN A 51 13.89 7.43 -2.77
CA ASN A 51 14.47 7.97 -1.54
C ASN A 51 15.32 9.23 -1.81
N GLU A 52 16.13 9.23 -2.87
CA GLU A 52 16.88 10.40 -3.33
C GLU A 52 15.95 11.57 -3.68
N ALA A 53 14.82 11.28 -4.33
CA ALA A 53 13.80 12.29 -4.61
C ALA A 53 13.15 12.83 -3.33
N ALA A 54 12.91 11.97 -2.32
CA ALA A 54 12.32 12.39 -1.05
C ALA A 54 13.24 13.36 -0.30
N GLU A 55 14.52 13.04 -0.23
CA GLU A 55 15.55 13.90 0.35
C GLU A 55 15.64 15.24 -0.38
N ARG A 56 15.67 15.23 -1.72
CA ARG A 56 15.68 16.46 -2.54
C ARG A 56 14.46 17.35 -2.29
N LEU A 57 13.29 16.75 -2.02
CA LEU A 57 12.05 17.46 -1.70
C LEU A 57 11.97 17.92 -0.24
N GLY A 58 13.02 17.72 0.55
CA GLY A 58 13.12 18.17 1.94
C GLY A 58 12.36 17.31 2.95
N PHE A 59 11.93 16.09 2.57
CA PHE A 59 11.32 15.18 3.52
C PHE A 59 12.32 14.77 4.61
N VAL A 60 11.84 14.62 5.83
CA VAL A 60 12.63 14.19 6.99
C VAL A 60 12.58 12.67 7.09
N HIS A 61 13.74 12.02 7.01
CA HIS A 61 13.85 10.57 7.12
C HIS A 61 13.49 10.09 8.54
N ALA A 62 12.55 9.15 8.65
CA ALA A 62 12.08 8.58 9.91
C ALA A 62 12.58 7.15 10.17
N GLY A 63 13.33 6.58 9.23
CA GLY A 63 13.99 5.28 9.36
C GLY A 63 13.67 4.30 8.24
N ILE A 64 14.48 3.24 8.20
CA ILE A 64 14.28 2.09 7.32
C ILE A 64 13.84 0.91 8.17
N PHE A 65 12.82 0.22 7.71
CA PHE A 65 12.20 -0.92 8.37
C PHE A 65 12.16 -2.11 7.43
N VAL A 66 12.22 -3.30 8.00
CA VAL A 66 12.29 -4.57 7.28
C VAL A 66 11.24 -5.53 7.78
N GLN A 67 10.77 -6.40 6.89
CA GLN A 67 9.84 -7.42 7.29
C GLN A 67 10.51 -8.42 8.25
N ASP A 68 9.88 -8.65 9.40
CA ASP A 68 10.31 -9.64 10.39
C ASP A 68 9.65 -11.00 10.09
N ARG A 69 10.10 -11.64 9.02
CA ARG A 69 9.67 -12.98 8.62
C ARG A 69 10.87 -13.87 8.38
N LYS A 70 10.84 -15.08 8.92
CA LYS A 70 11.89 -16.11 8.78
C LYS A 70 11.90 -16.79 7.39
N SER A 71 11.47 -16.11 6.33
CA SER A 71 11.34 -16.70 4.99
C SER A 71 12.03 -15.85 3.94
N ARG A 72 12.82 -16.49 3.08
CA ARG A 72 13.48 -15.85 1.93
C ARG A 72 12.50 -15.29 0.90
N MET A 73 11.25 -15.76 0.92
CA MET A 73 10.18 -15.25 0.05
C MET A 73 9.64 -13.89 0.49
N TYR A 74 10.00 -13.44 1.70
CA TYR A 74 9.49 -12.24 2.35
C TYR A 74 10.67 -11.38 2.82
N GLN A 75 11.18 -10.56 1.91
CA GLN A 75 12.32 -9.66 2.13
C GLN A 75 11.94 -8.21 1.84
N ALA A 76 10.67 -7.86 2.05
CA ALA A 76 10.19 -6.51 1.88
C ALA A 76 10.85 -5.57 2.90
N HIS A 77 11.12 -4.36 2.45
CA HIS A 77 11.63 -3.27 3.27
C HIS A 77 10.91 -1.97 2.92
N MET A 78 10.94 -1.02 3.83
CA MET A 78 10.24 0.25 3.72
C MET A 78 11.08 1.36 4.33
N ALA A 79 11.34 2.42 3.58
CA ALA A 79 11.77 3.69 4.14
C ALA A 79 10.54 4.54 4.45
N ILE A 80 10.54 5.17 5.63
CA ILE A 80 9.49 6.09 6.04
C ILE A 80 10.07 7.50 6.12
N TRP A 81 9.33 8.46 5.57
CA TRP A 81 9.70 9.86 5.52
C TRP A 81 8.49 10.72 5.93
N ILE A 82 8.77 11.88 6.52
CA ILE A 82 7.76 12.86 6.94
C ILE A 82 7.92 14.10 6.07
N SER A 83 6.82 14.65 5.55
CA SER A 83 6.89 15.89 4.78
C SER A 83 7.40 17.08 5.62
N PRO A 84 7.97 18.12 5.02
CA PRO A 84 8.55 19.26 5.77
C PRO A 84 7.58 19.90 6.78
N GLU A 85 6.30 19.97 6.43
CA GLU A 85 5.22 20.48 7.29
C GLU A 85 4.72 19.46 8.33
N GLY A 86 5.17 18.21 8.24
CA GLY A 86 4.85 17.15 9.20
C GLY A 86 3.45 16.55 9.06
N HIS A 87 2.74 16.82 7.97
CA HIS A 87 1.34 16.40 7.79
C HIS A 87 1.16 15.22 6.84
N SER A 88 2.20 14.85 6.10
CA SER A 88 2.18 13.74 5.16
C SER A 88 3.23 12.69 5.54
N LEU A 89 2.81 11.43 5.51
CA LEU A 89 3.65 10.26 5.71
C LEU A 89 3.96 9.63 4.35
N LEU A 90 5.23 9.64 3.97
CA LEU A 90 5.72 9.00 2.76
C LEU A 90 6.32 7.63 3.11
N ARG A 91 5.85 6.59 2.43
CA ARG A 91 6.32 5.20 2.58
C ARG A 91 6.83 4.73 1.24
N ILE A 92 8.11 4.39 1.15
CA ILE A 92 8.73 3.85 -0.06
C ILE A 92 9.08 2.40 0.24
N SER A 93 8.53 1.44 -0.50
CA SER A 93 8.78 0.02 -0.32
C SER A 93 9.56 -0.60 -1.48
N GLY A 94 10.43 -1.54 -1.11
CA GLY A 94 11.20 -2.37 -2.02
C GLY A 94 11.28 -3.83 -1.53
N GLY A 95 12.00 -4.67 -2.27
CA GLY A 95 12.28 -6.06 -1.90
C GLY A 95 11.28 -7.05 -2.51
N THR A 96 10.95 -8.12 -1.79
CA THR A 96 10.07 -9.19 -2.29
C THR A 96 9.01 -9.59 -1.26
N THR A 97 7.80 -9.88 -1.74
CA THR A 97 6.74 -10.54 -0.95
C THR A 97 6.20 -11.72 -1.73
N ALA A 98 6.15 -12.88 -1.10
CA ALA A 98 5.81 -14.15 -1.75
C ALA A 98 6.62 -14.40 -3.04
N GLY A 99 7.89 -13.96 -3.08
CA GLY A 99 8.76 -14.09 -4.25
C GLY A 99 8.51 -13.09 -5.38
N ILE A 100 7.53 -12.19 -5.24
CA ILE A 100 7.23 -11.14 -6.22
C ILE A 100 7.93 -9.86 -5.77
N GLU A 101 8.61 -9.20 -6.71
CA GLU A 101 9.27 -7.91 -6.46
C GLU A 101 8.23 -6.83 -6.13
N ILE A 102 8.49 -6.05 -5.07
CA ILE A 102 7.68 -4.90 -4.70
C ILE A 102 8.43 -3.62 -5.08
N LYS A 103 7.72 -2.73 -5.77
CA LYS A 103 8.14 -1.35 -6.03
C LYS A 103 6.93 -0.48 -5.82
N ARG A 104 6.83 0.18 -4.68
CA ARG A 104 5.65 0.98 -4.39
C ARG A 104 5.95 2.12 -3.46
N THR A 105 5.31 3.25 -3.73
CA THR A 105 5.36 4.42 -2.88
C THR A 105 3.94 4.84 -2.52
N TRP A 106 3.74 5.22 -1.27
CA TRP A 106 2.50 5.82 -0.79
C TRP A 106 2.80 7.14 -0.09
N LEU A 107 1.99 8.15 -0.39
CA LEU A 107 1.95 9.40 0.34
C LEU A 107 0.58 9.51 1.02
N THR A 108 0.57 9.63 2.35
CA THR A 108 -0.62 9.45 3.17
C THR A 108 -0.78 10.58 4.17
N SER A 109 -2.00 11.11 4.29
CA SER A 109 -2.35 12.17 5.24
C SER A 109 -3.70 11.90 5.89
N PHE A 110 -3.83 12.23 7.17
CA PHE A 110 -5.13 12.30 7.84
C PHE A 110 -5.75 13.67 7.63
N VAL A 111 -6.98 13.70 7.12
CA VAL A 111 -7.77 14.93 6.96
C VAL A 111 -8.91 15.01 7.97
N GLU A 112 -9.37 13.87 8.48
CA GLU A 112 -10.34 13.74 9.57
C GLU A 112 -10.00 12.47 10.38
N PRO A 113 -10.51 12.27 11.61
CA PRO A 113 -10.16 11.11 12.43
C PRO A 113 -10.32 9.75 11.74
N ASN A 114 -11.31 9.62 10.85
CA ASN A 114 -11.61 8.40 10.10
C ASN A 114 -11.46 8.59 8.58
N ARG A 115 -10.66 9.57 8.15
CA ARG A 115 -10.49 9.89 6.73
C ARG A 115 -9.04 10.09 6.37
N ILE A 116 -8.57 9.25 5.45
CA ILE A 116 -7.22 9.19 4.96
C ILE A 116 -7.23 9.57 3.48
N ILE A 117 -6.36 10.51 3.11
CA ILE A 117 -6.02 10.77 1.71
C ILE A 117 -4.74 10.01 1.41
N GLU A 118 -4.74 9.19 0.36
CA GLU A 118 -3.57 8.41 -0.05
C GLU A 118 -3.30 8.56 -1.54
N THR A 119 -2.08 8.92 -1.92
CA THR A 119 -1.60 8.92 -3.31
C THR A 119 -0.55 7.81 -3.47
N THR A 120 -0.69 6.93 -4.47
CA THR A 120 0.22 5.79 -4.71
C THR A 120 0.62 5.70 -6.18
N ASP A 121 1.80 5.16 -6.49
CA ASP A 121 2.25 4.95 -7.87
C ASP A 121 1.90 3.56 -8.44
N GLU A 122 1.48 2.64 -7.57
CA GLU A 122 1.11 1.28 -7.94
C GLU A 122 -0.26 0.90 -7.38
N SER A 123 -0.97 0.06 -8.14
CA SER A 123 -2.26 -0.49 -7.71
C SER A 123 -2.06 -1.44 -6.53
N GLY A 124 -3.04 -1.50 -5.64
CA GLY A 124 -2.99 -2.34 -4.45
C GLY A 124 -4.35 -2.89 -4.07
N MET A 125 -4.40 -3.58 -2.93
CA MET A 125 -5.66 -4.08 -2.36
C MET A 125 -6.65 -2.94 -2.17
N ALA A 126 -7.92 -3.17 -2.48
CA ALA A 126 -8.96 -2.19 -2.26
C ALA A 126 -9.08 -1.89 -0.77
N ASP A 127 -9.23 -0.61 -0.40
CA ASP A 127 -9.66 -0.30 0.96
C ASP A 127 -11.16 -0.60 1.10
N LEU A 128 -11.48 -1.66 1.83
CA LEU A 128 -12.87 -2.03 2.11
C LEU A 128 -13.43 -1.35 3.36
N SER A 129 -12.61 -0.64 4.14
CA SER A 129 -13.07 0.09 5.33
C SER A 129 -13.86 1.35 4.98
N GLY A 130 -13.57 1.95 3.82
CA GLY A 130 -14.13 3.24 3.40
C GLY A 130 -13.43 4.47 3.99
N TYR A 131 -12.35 4.28 4.76
CA TYR A 131 -11.61 5.40 5.35
C TYR A 131 -10.61 6.06 4.38
N THR A 132 -10.13 5.33 3.38
CA THR A 132 -9.09 5.81 2.47
C THR A 132 -9.69 6.27 1.16
N ASP A 133 -9.61 7.56 0.88
CA ASP A 133 -9.69 8.08 -0.49
C ASP A 133 -8.32 7.92 -1.14
N ARG A 134 -8.19 6.90 -2.00
CA ARG A 134 -6.94 6.58 -2.70
C ARG A 134 -6.97 7.10 -4.12
N LYS A 135 -5.88 7.77 -4.53
CA LYS A 135 -5.58 8.07 -5.93
C LYS A 135 -4.34 7.29 -6.37
N TRP A 136 -4.48 6.51 -7.42
CA TRP A 136 -3.35 5.85 -8.07
C TRP A 136 -2.85 6.67 -9.27
N LEU A 137 -1.54 6.87 -9.37
CA LEU A 137 -0.84 7.51 -10.48
C LEU A 137 0.21 6.54 -11.06
N LEU A 138 -0.17 5.76 -12.08
CA LEU A 138 0.67 4.71 -12.64
C LEU A 138 2.05 5.26 -13.04
N ASN A 139 3.13 4.61 -12.58
CA ASN A 139 4.52 4.93 -12.91
C ASN A 139 4.97 6.35 -12.54
N ALA A 140 4.24 7.05 -11.67
CA ALA A 140 4.59 8.42 -11.28
C ALA A 140 5.94 8.49 -10.54
N GLY A 141 6.68 9.57 -10.79
CA GLY A 141 7.79 9.98 -9.94
C GLY A 141 7.30 10.71 -8.68
N LEU A 142 8.18 10.87 -7.70
CA LEU A 142 7.78 11.44 -6.41
C LEU A 142 7.30 12.90 -6.51
N ASP A 143 7.92 13.73 -7.34
CA ASP A 143 7.53 15.14 -7.52
C ASP A 143 6.05 15.25 -8.00
N GLU A 144 5.66 14.42 -8.98
CA GLU A 144 4.29 14.34 -9.47
C GLU A 144 3.32 13.84 -8.40
N MET A 145 3.72 12.81 -7.65
CA MET A 145 2.90 12.28 -6.56
C MET A 145 2.65 13.33 -5.47
N VAL A 146 3.68 14.08 -5.09
CA VAL A 146 3.59 15.15 -4.08
C VAL A 146 2.67 16.26 -4.57
N ALA A 147 2.86 16.76 -5.80
CA ALA A 147 2.00 17.79 -6.38
C ALA A 147 0.52 17.35 -6.38
N CYS A 148 0.23 16.14 -6.87
CA CYS A 148 -1.13 15.61 -6.87
C CYS A 148 -1.69 15.45 -5.45
N HIS A 149 -0.87 15.03 -4.48
CA HIS A 149 -1.31 14.89 -3.11
C HIS A 149 -1.65 16.24 -2.47
N ILE A 150 -0.83 17.26 -2.68
CA ILE A 150 -1.07 18.63 -2.20
C ILE A 150 -2.38 19.19 -2.78
N ASP A 151 -2.60 19.03 -4.08
CA ASP A 151 -3.84 19.47 -4.74
C ASP A 151 -5.09 18.79 -4.16
N ARG A 152 -4.96 17.50 -3.80
CA ARG A 152 -6.04 16.76 -3.14
C ARG A 152 -6.26 17.23 -1.71
N LEU A 153 -5.19 17.54 -0.98
CA LEU A 153 -5.26 18.07 0.38
C LEU A 153 -5.86 19.48 0.42
N ALA A 154 -5.73 20.29 -0.62
CA ALA A 154 -6.33 21.63 -0.69
C ALA A 154 -7.86 21.61 -0.54
N LYS A 155 -8.52 20.47 -0.80
CA LYS A 155 -9.96 20.27 -0.58
C LYS A 155 -10.35 20.14 0.90
N TYR A 156 -9.36 19.96 1.78
CA TYR A 156 -9.53 19.72 3.20
C TYR A 156 -8.71 20.76 3.97
N PRO A 157 -9.22 22.00 4.11
CA PRO A 157 -8.50 23.09 4.76
C PRO A 157 -8.38 22.93 6.28
N GLU A 158 -9.12 22.00 6.89
CA GLU A 158 -9.08 21.73 8.33
C GLU A 158 -7.76 21.12 8.82
N ALA A 159 -7.63 21.02 10.14
CA ALA A 159 -6.41 20.58 10.82
C ALA A 159 -6.00 19.16 10.38
N LYS A 160 -4.89 19.10 9.65
CA LYS A 160 -4.20 17.86 9.29
C LYS A 160 -3.49 17.32 10.53
N ARG A 161 -3.58 16.02 10.78
CA ARG A 161 -2.82 15.40 11.88
C ARG A 161 -1.33 15.55 11.61
N HIS A 162 -0.58 15.94 12.64
CA HIS A 162 0.88 15.96 12.56
C HIS A 162 1.46 14.57 12.87
N PHE A 163 2.52 14.19 12.16
CA PHE A 163 3.25 12.93 12.33
C PHE A 163 4.61 13.20 12.99
N PRO A 164 4.81 12.79 14.25
CA PRO A 164 6.13 12.85 14.87
C PRO A 164 7.08 11.87 14.19
N VAL A 165 8.30 12.32 13.85
CA VAL A 165 9.32 11.49 13.17
C VAL A 165 9.61 10.21 13.95
N ASN A 166 9.76 10.30 15.28
CA ASN A 166 10.02 9.15 16.16
C ASN A 166 8.82 8.20 16.33
N GLN A 167 7.64 8.53 15.78
CA GLN A 167 6.43 7.72 15.86
C GLN A 167 5.91 7.31 14.48
N ALA A 168 6.70 7.50 13.42
CA ALA A 168 6.25 7.31 12.04
C ALA A 168 5.80 5.86 11.75
N LEU A 169 6.55 4.85 12.20
CA LEU A 169 6.14 3.44 12.08
C LEU A 169 4.86 3.16 12.88
N ALA A 170 4.78 3.65 14.12
CA ALA A 170 3.59 3.47 14.95
C ALA A 170 2.35 4.09 14.31
N ALA A 171 2.50 5.22 13.60
CA ALA A 171 1.42 5.84 12.84
C ALA A 171 0.96 4.95 11.67
N CYS A 172 1.88 4.31 10.93
CA CYS A 172 1.55 3.31 9.91
C CYS A 172 0.72 2.16 10.48
N GLU A 173 1.17 1.60 11.60
CA GLU A 173 0.51 0.48 12.26
C GLU A 173 -0.88 0.89 12.78
N ALA A 174 -1.00 2.09 13.35
CA ALA A 174 -2.27 2.63 13.83
C ALA A 174 -3.28 2.82 12.69
N MET A 175 -2.85 3.35 11.54
CA MET A 175 -3.70 3.43 10.34
C MET A 175 -4.21 2.05 9.91
N ARG A 176 -3.31 1.07 9.83
CA ARG A 176 -3.68 -0.29 9.45
C ARG A 176 -4.63 -0.93 10.46
N ALA A 177 -4.37 -0.77 11.74
CA ALA A 177 -5.24 -1.26 12.81
C ALA A 177 -6.64 -0.64 12.75
N MET A 178 -6.74 0.67 12.51
CA MET A 178 -7.99 1.40 12.36
C MET A 178 -8.81 0.87 11.16
N THR A 179 -8.19 0.76 9.99
CA THR A 179 -8.82 0.21 8.77
C THR A 179 -9.32 -1.21 9.00
N VAL A 180 -8.51 -2.08 9.62
CA VAL A 180 -8.88 -3.48 9.88
C VAL A 180 -9.99 -3.58 10.92
N ALA A 181 -9.95 -2.79 11.98
CA ALA A 181 -11.02 -2.73 12.98
C ALA A 181 -12.36 -2.33 12.35
N GLN A 182 -12.36 -1.38 11.41
CA GLN A 182 -13.56 -1.01 10.68
C GLN A 182 -14.03 -2.12 9.73
N MET A 183 -13.11 -2.77 9.00
CA MET A 183 -13.47 -3.94 8.19
C MET A 183 -14.07 -5.07 9.03
N GLN A 184 -13.58 -5.28 10.25
CA GLN A 184 -14.15 -6.26 11.17
C GLN A 184 -15.59 -5.88 11.56
N LYS A 185 -15.85 -4.62 11.93
CA LYS A 185 -17.20 -4.12 12.24
C LYS A 185 -18.17 -4.32 11.07
N LEU A 186 -17.69 -4.22 9.83
CA LEU A 186 -18.46 -4.46 8.61
C LEU A 186 -18.61 -5.95 8.24
N GLY A 187 -18.02 -6.87 9.02
CA GLY A 187 -18.02 -8.31 8.75
C GLY A 187 -17.13 -8.73 7.56
N LEU A 188 -16.14 -7.92 7.20
CA LEU A 188 -15.25 -8.11 6.05
C LEU A 188 -13.87 -8.67 6.43
N ALA A 189 -13.51 -8.59 7.71
CA ALA A 189 -12.26 -9.12 8.25
C ALA A 189 -12.51 -9.83 9.58
N SER A 190 -11.63 -10.74 9.95
CA SER A 190 -11.58 -11.35 11.27
C SER A 190 -10.15 -11.40 11.80
N PHE A 191 -9.98 -11.08 13.07
CA PHE A 191 -8.73 -11.32 13.78
C PHE A 191 -8.59 -12.81 14.11
N ILE A 192 -7.38 -13.35 13.97
CA ILE A 192 -7.09 -14.77 14.22
C ILE A 192 -6.25 -15.00 15.48
N ASN A 193 -5.86 -13.94 16.17
CA ASN A 193 -5.18 -13.97 17.46
C ASN A 193 -5.78 -12.97 18.45
N ALA A 194 -5.62 -13.24 19.75
CA ALA A 194 -6.18 -12.42 20.83
C ALA A 194 -5.63 -10.99 20.85
N GLU A 195 -4.35 -10.81 20.49
CA GLU A 195 -3.69 -9.49 20.45
C GLU A 195 -4.18 -8.61 19.29
N ARG A 196 -5.02 -9.16 18.40
CA ARG A 196 -5.55 -8.47 17.21
C ARG A 196 -4.44 -7.87 16.33
N THR A 197 -3.34 -8.59 16.17
CA THR A 197 -2.22 -8.20 15.30
C THR A 197 -2.19 -8.97 14.00
N ILE A 198 -2.97 -10.06 13.87
CA ILE A 198 -3.08 -10.86 12.66
C ILE A 198 -4.56 -11.01 12.29
N TRP A 199 -4.87 -10.75 11.01
CA TRP A 199 -6.22 -10.82 10.48
C TRP A 199 -6.25 -11.52 9.13
N LYS A 200 -7.45 -11.90 8.71
CA LYS A 200 -7.74 -12.40 7.35
C LYS A 200 -9.09 -11.87 6.89
N HIS A 201 -9.36 -11.92 5.59
CA HIS A 201 -10.69 -11.61 5.11
C HIS A 201 -11.71 -12.68 5.51
N THR A 202 -12.95 -12.27 5.76
CA THR A 202 -14.09 -13.21 5.70
C THR A 202 -14.36 -13.59 4.24
N LEU A 203 -15.18 -14.60 3.98
CA LEU A 203 -15.55 -14.94 2.59
C LEU A 203 -16.17 -13.73 1.86
N LYS A 204 -17.04 -12.99 2.56
CA LYS A 204 -17.62 -11.72 2.08
C LYS A 204 -16.54 -10.67 1.79
N GLY A 205 -15.57 -10.51 2.69
CA GLY A 205 -14.44 -9.61 2.50
C GLY A 205 -13.58 -9.97 1.30
N ALA A 206 -13.25 -11.26 1.14
CA ALA A 206 -12.43 -11.76 0.04
C ALA A 206 -13.12 -11.56 -1.31
N TRP A 207 -14.41 -11.85 -1.39
CA TRP A 207 -15.23 -11.57 -2.58
C TRP A 207 -15.27 -10.08 -2.92
N LEU A 208 -15.50 -9.21 -1.93
CA LEU A 208 -15.52 -7.76 -2.16
C LEU A 208 -14.15 -7.20 -2.53
N ASN A 209 -13.07 -7.72 -1.94
CA ASN A 209 -11.71 -7.34 -2.30
C ASN A 209 -11.45 -7.65 -3.77
N TYR A 210 -11.84 -8.86 -4.24
CA TYR A 210 -11.78 -9.20 -5.65
C TYR A 210 -12.68 -8.29 -6.50
N ALA A 211 -13.98 -8.21 -6.19
CA ALA A 211 -14.96 -7.53 -7.03
C ALA A 211 -14.71 -6.02 -7.14
N LYS A 212 -14.41 -5.34 -6.02
CA LYS A 212 -14.11 -3.90 -5.99
C LYS A 212 -12.68 -3.61 -6.45
N GLY A 213 -11.71 -4.40 -5.99
CA GLY A 213 -10.30 -4.25 -6.35
C GLY A 213 -10.08 -4.43 -7.84
N PHE A 214 -10.49 -5.58 -8.39
CA PHE A 214 -10.26 -5.90 -9.80
C PHE A 214 -10.99 -4.92 -10.74
N ARG A 215 -12.28 -4.67 -10.51
CA ARG A 215 -13.05 -3.76 -11.39
C ARG A 215 -12.58 -2.31 -11.26
N GLY A 216 -12.26 -1.86 -10.05
CA GLY A 216 -11.70 -0.52 -9.81
C GLY A 216 -10.36 -0.35 -10.50
N GLN A 217 -9.45 -1.31 -10.33
CA GLN A 217 -8.14 -1.30 -10.98
C GLN A 217 -8.23 -1.36 -12.51
N LEU A 218 -9.16 -2.13 -13.08
CA LEU A 218 -9.39 -2.13 -14.53
C LEU A 218 -9.87 -0.77 -15.04
N LYS A 219 -10.80 -0.12 -14.34
CA LYS A 219 -11.30 1.19 -14.72
C LYS A 219 -10.20 2.25 -14.65
N GLU A 220 -9.46 2.29 -13.53
CA GLU A 220 -8.36 3.24 -13.34
C GLU A 220 -7.18 2.97 -14.28
N GLY A 221 -6.85 1.69 -14.53
CA GLY A 221 -5.81 1.28 -15.46
C GLY A 221 -6.14 1.70 -16.89
N LYS A 222 -7.39 1.51 -17.34
CA LYS A 222 -7.86 2.02 -18.64
C LYS A 222 -7.73 3.54 -18.74
N ALA A 223 -8.11 4.26 -17.68
CA ALA A 223 -7.97 5.72 -17.64
C ALA A 223 -6.50 6.20 -17.68
N GLN A 224 -5.56 5.33 -17.32
CA GLN A 224 -4.13 5.63 -17.27
C GLN A 224 -3.30 4.89 -18.32
N MET A 225 -3.93 4.36 -19.38
CA MET A 225 -3.22 3.62 -20.43
C MET A 225 -2.04 4.40 -21.03
N LYS A 226 -2.18 5.71 -21.22
CA LYS A 226 -1.10 6.57 -21.76
C LYS A 226 0.14 6.62 -20.85
N ARG A 227 0.01 6.24 -19.59
CA ARG A 227 1.10 6.21 -18.61
C ARG A 227 1.87 4.90 -18.63
N MET A 228 1.39 3.87 -19.35
CA MET A 228 2.11 2.61 -19.50
C MET A 228 3.47 2.80 -20.19
N ASP A 229 3.60 3.82 -21.03
CA ASP A 229 4.85 4.16 -21.73
C ASP A 229 5.83 4.97 -20.86
N LEU A 230 5.39 5.46 -19.70
CA LEU A 230 6.27 6.16 -18.77
C LEU A 230 7.19 5.16 -18.06
N LYS A 231 8.49 5.44 -18.10
CA LYS A 231 9.47 4.70 -17.32
C LYS A 231 9.25 4.97 -15.83
N ARG A 232 9.21 3.91 -15.03
CA ARG A 232 9.21 4.04 -13.56
C ARG A 232 10.53 4.66 -13.08
N PRO A 233 10.53 5.36 -11.94
CA PRO A 233 11.75 5.80 -11.28
C PRO A 233 12.78 4.67 -11.15
N GLY A 234 14.03 4.94 -11.51
CA GLY A 234 15.13 3.97 -11.49
C GLY A 234 15.12 2.93 -12.62
N ALA A 235 14.18 2.98 -13.58
CA ALA A 235 14.24 2.15 -14.78
C ALA A 235 15.36 2.63 -15.72
N LYS A 236 16.11 1.70 -16.30
CA LYS A 236 17.12 1.97 -17.33
C LYS A 236 16.47 2.19 -18.70
#